data_AF-A0A7Y1VYN4-F1
#
_entry.id   AF-A0A7Y1VYN4-F1
#
_cell.length_a   1.000
_cell.length_b   1.000
_cell.length_c   1.000
_cell.angle_alpha   90.00
_cell.angle_beta   90.00
_cell.angle_gamma   90.00
#
_symmetry.space_group_name_H-M   'P 1'
#
loop_
_entity.id
_entity.type
_entity.pdbx_description
1 polymer ?
#
loop_
_entity_poly.entity_id
_entity_poly.type
_entity_poly.pdbx_seq_one_letter_code
_entity_poly.pdbx_strand_id
1 'polypeptide(L)'
;MKFMLTWRIHPEKRQDALAGFSQMTAQDDIADMGSTVRLIGRWHNIAEFSGVAIYETDDPIAMSNWALNWNSILDAVVTPVLDDEETRALGKSRAQAAAG
;
A
#
# COMPACT_ATOMS: atom_id res chain seq x y z
N MET A 1 -4.73 8.32 7.64
CA MET A 1 -3.34 8.48 7.15
C MET A 1 -3.23 7.78 5.80
N LYS A 2 -2.34 8.23 4.92
CA LYS A 2 -2.12 7.56 3.62
C LYS A 2 -0.78 6.80 3.63
N PHE A 3 -0.80 5.61 3.06
CA PHE A 3 0.36 4.75 2.94
C PHE A 3 0.55 4.32 1.49
N MET A 4 1.73 4.56 0.95
CA MET A 4 2.18 3.97 -0.30
C MET A 4 2.85 2.63 -0.01
N LEU A 5 2.36 1.59 -0.66
CA LEU A 5 2.97 0.28 -0.63
C LEU A 5 3.55 -0.02 -2.01
N THR A 6 4.84 -0.30 -2.06
CA THR A 6 5.46 -0.89 -3.26
C THR A 6 5.78 -2.35 -3.00
N TRP A 7 5.66 -3.18 -4.04
CA TRP A 7 6.00 -4.59 -3.94
C TRP A 7 6.82 -5.08 -5.11
N ARG A 8 7.54 -6.17 -4.88
CA ARG A 8 8.14 -7.01 -5.93
C ARG A 8 7.96 -8.48 -5.56
N ILE A 9 7.34 -9.25 -6.45
CA ILE A 9 7.10 -10.68 -6.26
C ILE A 9 8.40 -11.45 -6.47
N HIS A 10 8.65 -12.43 -5.61
CA HIS A 10 9.82 -13.30 -5.69
C HIS A 10 9.83 -14.05 -7.04
N PRO A 11 10.97 -14.13 -7.76
CA PRO A 11 11.02 -14.65 -9.13
C PRO A 11 10.34 -16.02 -9.33
N GLU A 12 10.51 -16.91 -8.37
CA GLU A 12 9.96 -18.26 -8.34
C GLU A 12 8.46 -18.33 -8.03
N LYS A 13 7.86 -17.23 -7.54
CA LYS A 13 6.43 -17.14 -7.19
C LYS A 13 5.59 -16.40 -8.22
N ARG A 14 6.20 -15.81 -9.25
CA ARG A 14 5.54 -14.89 -10.20
C ARG A 14 4.29 -15.48 -10.86
N GLN A 15 4.41 -16.66 -11.48
CA GLN A 15 3.30 -17.27 -12.21
C GLN A 15 2.20 -17.74 -11.25
N ASP A 16 2.57 -18.33 -10.12
CA ASP A 16 1.63 -18.76 -9.08
C ASP A 16 0.88 -17.55 -8.49
N ALA A 17 1.57 -16.45 -8.24
CA ALA A 17 0.97 -15.21 -7.72
C ALA A 17 0.02 -14.58 -8.74
N LEU A 18 0.36 -14.57 -10.03
CA LEU A 18 -0.55 -14.10 -11.08
C LEU A 18 -1.77 -15.00 -11.24
N ALA A 19 -1.57 -16.32 -11.20
CA ALA A 19 -2.66 -17.28 -11.24
C ALA A 19 -3.60 -17.10 -10.05
N GLY A 20 -3.06 -17.04 -8.82
CA GLY A 20 -3.82 -16.79 -7.60
C GLY A 20 -4.59 -15.47 -7.65
N PHE A 21 -3.91 -14.37 -8.01
CA PHE A 21 -4.54 -13.05 -8.12
C PHE A 21 -5.67 -13.02 -9.17
N SER A 22 -5.51 -13.71 -10.30
CA SER A 22 -6.55 -13.77 -11.35
C SER A 22 -7.84 -14.46 -10.93
N GLN A 23 -7.82 -15.23 -9.83
CA GLN A 23 -8.99 -15.89 -9.28
C GLN A 23 -9.65 -15.09 -8.14
N MET A 24 -9.02 -14.02 -7.66
CA MET A 24 -9.55 -13.21 -6.56
C MET A 24 -10.75 -12.39 -7.01
N THR A 25 -11.77 -12.32 -6.16
CA THR A 25 -12.94 -11.46 -6.32
C THR A 25 -12.76 -10.14 -5.57
N ALA A 26 -13.64 -9.17 -5.82
CA ALA A 26 -13.67 -7.93 -5.05
C ALA A 26 -13.94 -8.18 -3.55
N GLN A 27 -14.70 -9.22 -3.20
CA GLN A 27 -14.88 -9.62 -1.80
C GLN A 27 -13.59 -10.17 -1.19
N ASP A 28 -12.80 -10.94 -1.94
CA ASP A 28 -11.52 -11.48 -1.46
C ASP A 28 -10.51 -10.34 -1.22
N ASP A 29 -10.46 -9.35 -2.11
CA ASP A 29 -9.65 -8.14 -1.93
C ASP A 29 -10.03 -7.40 -0.63
N ILE A 30 -11.34 -7.24 -0.36
CA ILE A 30 -11.82 -6.59 0.88
C ILE A 30 -11.46 -7.43 2.11
N ALA A 31 -11.62 -8.75 2.04
CA ALA A 31 -11.31 -9.65 3.14
C ALA A 31 -9.82 -9.65 3.48
N ASP A 32 -8.94 -9.61 2.47
CA ASP A 32 -7.48 -9.56 2.64
C ASP A 32 -7.01 -8.23 3.28
N MET A 33 -7.61 -7.10 2.88
CA MET A 33 -7.29 -5.79 3.45
C MET A 33 -7.91 -5.53 4.82
N GLY A 34 -9.00 -6.24 5.16
CA GLY A 34 -9.80 -5.98 6.36
C GLY A 34 -10.71 -4.76 6.23
N SER A 35 -11.50 -4.50 7.27
CA SER A 35 -12.57 -3.47 7.25
C SER A 35 -12.08 -2.04 7.49
N THR A 36 -10.87 -1.85 8.01
CA THR A 36 -10.32 -0.54 8.40
C THR A 36 -9.38 0.06 7.36
N VAL A 37 -9.08 -0.67 6.28
CA VAL A 37 -8.17 -0.23 5.22
C VAL A 37 -8.96 0.08 3.96
N ARG A 38 -8.81 1.29 3.43
CA ARG A 38 -9.38 1.70 2.15
C ARG A 38 -8.31 1.72 1.07
N LEU A 39 -8.54 1.05 -0.06
CA LEU A 39 -7.68 1.15 -1.23
C LEU A 39 -8.05 2.43 -2.02
N ILE A 40 -7.09 3.33 -2.22
CA ILE A 40 -7.24 4.49 -3.11
C ILE A 40 -7.01 4.05 -4.56
N GLY A 41 -6.01 3.21 -4.79
CA GLY A 41 -5.71 2.66 -6.11
C GLY A 41 -4.53 1.70 -6.07
N ARG A 42 -4.47 0.80 -7.06
CA ARG A 42 -3.46 -0.26 -7.20
C ARG A 42 -3.07 -0.38 -8.67
N TRP A 43 -1.77 -0.37 -8.96
CA TRP A 43 -1.21 -0.45 -10.32
C TRP A 43 -0.09 -1.48 -10.36
N HIS A 44 -0.07 -2.28 -11.43
CA HIS A 44 0.85 -3.41 -11.58
C HIS A 44 1.82 -3.17 -12.75
N ASN A 45 3.11 -3.31 -12.50
CA ASN A 45 4.14 -3.48 -13.52
C ASN A 45 4.34 -4.98 -13.77
N ILE A 46 3.53 -5.53 -14.68
CA ILE A 46 3.47 -6.98 -14.92
C ILE A 46 4.78 -7.53 -15.52
N ALA A 47 5.54 -6.73 -16.28
CA ALA A 47 6.81 -7.18 -16.85
C ALA A 47 7.86 -7.49 -15.76
N GLU A 48 7.87 -6.74 -14.66
CA GLU A 48 8.79 -6.95 -13.54
C GLU A 48 8.17 -7.73 -12.38
N PHE A 49 6.86 -8.02 -12.44
CA PHE A 49 6.06 -8.50 -11.31
C PHE A 49 6.25 -7.63 -10.05
N SER A 50 6.12 -6.33 -10.25
CA SER A 50 6.17 -5.31 -9.20
C SER A 50 4.94 -4.41 -9.29
N GLY A 51 4.79 -3.48 -8.35
CA GLY A 51 3.73 -2.48 -8.45
C GLY A 51 3.66 -1.55 -7.25
N VAL A 52 2.60 -0.75 -7.25
CA VAL A 52 2.32 0.26 -6.22
C VAL A 52 0.83 0.29 -5.89
N ALA A 53 0.51 0.49 -4.62
CA ALA A 53 -0.82 0.72 -4.12
C ALA A 53 -0.80 1.85 -3.10
N ILE A 54 -1.84 2.68 -3.12
CA ILE A 54 -2.06 3.71 -2.10
C ILE A 54 -3.25 3.27 -1.25
N TYR A 55 -3.03 3.22 0.06
CA TYR A 55 -4.04 2.88 1.05
C TYR A 55 -4.31 4.07 1.95
N GLU A 56 -5.52 4.14 2.49
CA GLU A 56 -5.90 5.06 3.55
C GLU A 56 -6.44 4.28 4.75
N THR A 57 -5.84 4.52 5.91
CA THR A 57 -6.29 3.99 7.20
C THR A 57 -5.73 4.84 8.34
N ASP A 58 -6.36 4.80 9.50
CA ASP A 58 -5.83 5.29 10.77
C ASP A 58 -5.23 4.15 11.63
N ASP A 59 -5.31 2.90 11.16
CA ASP A 59 -4.81 1.71 11.83
C ASP A 59 -3.49 1.19 11.21
N PRO A 60 -2.32 1.52 11.78
CA PRO A 60 -1.03 1.03 11.28
C PRO A 60 -0.83 -0.49 11.49
N ILE A 61 -1.59 -1.12 12.40
CA ILE A 61 -1.54 -2.57 12.60
C ILE A 61 -2.20 -3.27 11.40
N ALA A 62 -3.32 -2.75 10.91
CA ALA A 62 -4.00 -3.28 9.73
C ALA A 62 -3.09 -3.26 8.48
N MET A 63 -2.35 -2.16 8.24
CA MET A 63 -1.36 -2.11 7.15
C MET A 63 -0.24 -3.14 7.29
N SER A 64 0.24 -3.36 8.51
CA SER A 64 1.30 -4.33 8.78
C SER A 64 0.81 -5.77 8.58
N ASN A 65 -0.41 -6.07 9.02
CA ASN A 65 -1.04 -7.38 8.79
C ASN A 65 -1.23 -7.67 7.30
N TRP A 66 -1.69 -6.68 6.53
CA TRP A 66 -1.78 -6.83 5.07
C TRP A 66 -0.42 -7.19 4.47
N ALA A 67 0.64 -6.46 4.81
CA ALA A 67 1.98 -6.76 4.30
C ALA A 67 2.46 -8.17 4.71
N LEU A 68 2.11 -8.64 5.91
CA LEU A 68 2.44 -9.98 6.40
C LEU A 68 1.71 -11.10 5.64
N ASN A 69 0.47 -10.88 5.19
CA ASN A 69 -0.25 -11.88 4.39
C ASN A 69 0.50 -12.27 3.10
N TRP A 70 1.25 -11.31 2.54
CA TRP A 70 1.92 -11.46 1.25
C TRP A 70 3.43 -11.67 1.34
N ASN A 71 4.05 -11.57 2.53
CA ASN A 71 5.50 -11.58 2.70
C ASN A 71 6.21 -12.87 2.22
N SER A 72 5.46 -13.97 2.11
CA SER A 72 5.97 -15.26 1.64
C SER A 72 6.14 -15.33 0.12
N ILE A 73 5.57 -14.38 -0.62
CA ILE A 73 5.59 -14.34 -2.08
C ILE A 73 6.11 -13.03 -2.66
N LEU A 74 6.20 -11.97 -1.86
CA LEU A 74 6.73 -10.67 -2.29
C LEU A 74 7.50 -9.95 -1.18
N ASP A 75 8.38 -9.05 -1.61
CA ASP A 75 8.97 -8.03 -0.76
C ASP A 75 8.10 -6.78 -0.82
N ALA A 76 7.65 -6.28 0.33
CA ALA A 76 6.83 -5.08 0.45
C ALA A 76 7.56 -3.95 1.18
N VAL A 77 7.34 -2.71 0.75
CA VAL A 77 7.79 -1.50 1.45
C VAL A 77 6.59 -0.60 1.68
N VAL A 78 6.34 -0.24 2.94
CA VAL A 78 5.25 0.66 3.35
C VAL A 78 5.83 2.02 3.72
N THR A 79 5.38 3.06 3.03
CA THR A 79 5.83 4.45 3.20
C THR A 79 4.64 5.35 3.53
N PRO A 80 4.62 6.08 4.66
CA PRO A 80 3.64 7.14 4.89
C PRO A 80 3.78 8.21 3.81
N VAL A 81 2.68 8.61 3.21
CA VAL A 81 2.64 9.65 2.17
C VAL A 81 1.58 10.69 2.49
N LEU A 82 1.75 11.89 1.94
CA LEU A 82 0.82 13.00 2.09
C LEU A 82 0.28 13.38 0.72
N ASP A 83 -0.98 13.81 0.67
CA ASP A 83 -1.52 14.48 -0.52
C ASP A 83 -1.12 15.97 -0.57
N ASP A 84 -1.63 16.67 -1.57
CA ASP A 84 -1.35 18.09 -1.78
C ASP A 84 -1.80 18.96 -0.59
N GLU A 85 -2.95 18.67 0.02
CA GLU A 85 -3.50 19.46 1.13
C GLU A 85 -2.67 19.25 2.40
N GLU A 86 -2.41 17.99 2.75
CA GLU A 86 -1.61 17.60 3.89
C GLU A 86 -0.17 18.11 3.79
N THR A 87 0.44 18.03 2.60
CA THR A 87 1.80 18.55 2.35
C THR A 87 1.85 20.07 2.51
N ARG A 88 0.85 20.79 1.98
CA ARG A 88 0.75 22.26 2.18
C ARG A 88 0.56 22.62 3.64
N ALA A 89 -0.25 21.86 4.39
CA ALA A 89 -0.46 22.08 5.82
C ALA A 89 0.84 21.88 6.61
N LEU A 90 1.60 20.82 6.32
CA LEU A 90 2.94 20.60 6.91
C LEU A 90 3.90 21.74 6.61
N GLY A 91 3.95 22.21 5.35
CA GLY A 91 4.80 23.34 4.97
C GLY A 91 4.47 24.62 5.75
N LYS A 92 3.18 24.95 5.88
CA LYS A 92 2.71 26.12 6.64
C LYS A 92 3.06 26.03 8.14
N SER A 93 2.87 24.86 8.76
CA SER A 93 3.17 24.69 10.20
C SER A 93 4.66 24.86 10.49
N ARG A 94 5.54 24.38 9.61
CA ARG A 94 7.00 24.53 9.75
C ARG A 94 7.45 25.97 9.55
N ALA A 95 6.85 26.69 8.60
CA ALA A 95 7.15 28.11 8.38
C ALA A 95 6.75 28.98 9.59
N GLN A 96 5.60 28.68 10.22
CA GLN A 96 5.15 29.37 11.43
C GLN A 96 6.05 29.08 12.63
N ALA A 97 6.46 27.82 12.82
CA ALA A 97 7.34 27.42 13.91
C ALA A 97 8.76 28.02 13.82
N ALA A 98 9.23 28.35 12.61
CA ALA A 98 10.52 29.00 12.41
C ALA A 98 10.50 30.53 12.64
N ALA A 99 9.31 31.13 12.77
CA ALA A 99 9.12 32.57 12.90
C ALA A 99 8.85 33.03 14.35
N GLY A 100 8.74 32.11 15.30
CA GLY A 100 8.58 32.37 16.74
C GLY A 100 9.80 31.95 17.53
#